data_AF-A0A9P1MGE6-F1
#
_entry.id   AF-A0A9P1MGE6-F1
#
_cell.length_a   1.000
_cell.length_b   1.000
_cell.length_c   1.000
_cell.angle_alpha   90.00
_cell.angle_beta   90.00
_cell.angle_gamma   90.00
#
_symmetry.space_group_name_H-M   'P 1'
#
loop_
_entity.id
_entity.type
_entity.pdbx_description
1 polymer ?
#
loop_
_entity_poly.entity_id
_entity_poly.type
_entity_poly.pdbx_seq_one_letter_code
_entity_poly.pdbx_strand_id
1 'polypeptide(L)'
;MMMLLLAIDSPASNGQRGVWYSHFDGQYICRQIIQYPSSDPILLIAGKDDVHMCDRPLDQTDLTRRKGAEIPPGEFENVWAHFGGKPLPKWTP
;
A
#
# COMPACT_ATOMS: atom_id res chain seq x y z
N MET A 1 11.32 11.65 -3.27
CA MET A 1 11.43 10.34 -3.95
C MET A 1 10.37 9.46 -3.32
N MET A 2 9.24 9.27 -4.01
CA MET A 2 8.11 8.46 -3.50
C MET A 2 8.46 7.00 -3.73
N MET A 3 8.65 6.25 -2.65
CA MET A 3 9.05 4.84 -2.70
C MET A 3 7.79 4.01 -2.47
N LEU A 4 7.31 3.36 -3.54
CA LEU A 4 6.13 2.50 -3.45
C LEU A 4 6.61 1.08 -3.27
N LEU A 5 6.19 0.46 -2.18
CA LEU A 5 6.62 -0.88 -1.83
C LEU A 5 5.39 -1.78 -1.66
N LEU A 6 5.30 -2.74 -2.57
CA LEU A 6 4.55 -3.97 -2.43
C LEU A 6 5.30 -4.86 -1.44
N ALA A 7 4.69 -5.33 -0.37
CA ALA A 7 5.14 -6.63 0.10
C ALA A 7 4.07 -7.50 0.73
N ILE A 8 4.27 -8.76 0.36
CA ILE A 8 3.99 -10.02 1.03
C ILE A 8 2.53 -10.39 1.25
N ASP A 9 2.11 -11.34 0.40
CA ASP A 9 1.65 -12.69 0.76
C ASP A 9 1.72 -12.96 2.26
N SER A 10 0.82 -12.32 2.99
CA SER A 10 0.60 -12.62 4.39
C SER A 10 -0.39 -13.77 4.36
N PRO A 11 -0.07 -14.93 4.97
CA PRO A 11 -1.05 -16.00 5.09
C PRO A 11 -2.18 -15.43 5.95
N ALA A 12 -3.33 -15.11 5.33
CA ALA A 12 -4.52 -14.87 6.10
C ALA A 12 -4.81 -16.14 6.89
N SER A 13 -5.45 -16.01 8.05
CA SER A 13 -5.75 -17.11 8.98
C SER A 13 -6.50 -18.29 8.32
N ASN A 14 -7.11 -18.07 7.16
CA ASN A 14 -7.82 -19.08 6.35
C ASN A 14 -7.01 -19.65 5.17
N GLY A 15 -5.68 -19.45 5.12
CA GLY A 15 -4.81 -19.96 4.05
C GLY A 15 -4.90 -19.18 2.73
N GLN A 16 -5.68 -18.09 2.68
CA GLN A 16 -5.72 -17.19 1.53
C GLN A 16 -4.60 -16.17 1.64
N ARG A 17 -3.81 -16.07 0.58
CA ARG A 17 -2.67 -15.15 0.50
C ARG A 17 -3.17 -13.81 0.00
N GLY A 18 -3.09 -12.79 0.86
CA GLY A 18 -3.45 -11.41 0.49
C GLY A 18 -2.26 -10.66 -0.09
N VAL A 19 -2.53 -9.71 -0.98
CA VAL A 19 -1.54 -8.79 -1.56
C VAL A 19 -1.72 -7.40 -0.98
N TRP A 20 -0.63 -6.79 -0.54
CA TRP A 20 -0.61 -5.48 0.13
C TRP A 20 0.22 -4.49 -0.67
N TYR A 21 -0.42 -3.44 -1.16
CA TYR A 21 0.26 -2.33 -1.84
C TYR A 21 0.36 -1.15 -0.87
N SER A 22 1.58 -0.67 -0.61
CA SER A 22 1.81 0.46 0.30
C SER A 22 2.49 1.60 -0.43
N HIS A 23 1.88 2.79 -0.38
CA HIS A 23 2.46 4.01 -0.91
C HIS A 23 2.97 4.88 0.24
N PHE A 24 4.29 5.03 0.31
CA PHE A 24 4.95 5.91 1.26
C PHE A 24 5.27 7.26 0.63
N ASP A 25 4.97 8.33 1.36
CA ASP A 25 5.49 9.67 1.10
C ASP A 25 6.60 9.98 2.12
N GLY A 26 7.85 9.90 1.67
CA GLY A 26 9.00 9.88 2.57
C GLY A 26 8.99 8.63 3.46
N GLN A 27 8.99 8.83 4.78
CA GLN A 27 9.07 7.74 5.75
C GLN A 27 7.71 7.15 6.10
N TYR A 28 6.60 7.83 5.81
CA TYR A 28 5.28 7.44 6.33
C TYR A 28 4.33 7.03 5.21
N ILE A 29 3.43 6.10 5.51
CA ILE A 29 2.44 5.63 4.56
C ILE A 29 1.35 6.68 4.35
N CYS A 30 0.92 6.86 3.10
CA CYS A 30 -0.17 7.76 2.74
C CYS A 30 -1.37 7.03 2.16
N ARG A 31 -1.15 5.90 1.47
CA ARG A 31 -2.21 5.02 0.95
C ARG A 31 -1.81 3.57 1.09
N GLN A 32 -2.81 2.72 1.30
CA GLN A 32 -2.64 1.29 1.32
C GLN A 32 -3.79 0.60 0.58
N ILE A 33 -3.48 -0.48 -0.12
CA ILE A 33 -4.46 -1.38 -0.73
C ILE A 33 -4.24 -2.76 -0.14
N ILE A 34 -5.30 -3.39 0.35
CA ILE A 34 -5.29 -4.78 0.78
C ILE A 34 -6.23 -5.55 -0.14
N GLN A 35 -5.69 -6.53 -0.87
CA GLN A 35 -6.47 -7.38 -1.76
C GLN A 35 -6.40 -8.83 -1.29
N TYR A 36 -7.57 -9.43 -1.06
CA TYR A 36 -7.71 -10.87 -0.87
C TYR A 36 -8.37 -11.49 -2.11
N PRO A 37 -8.06 -12.74 -2.47
CA PRO A 37 -8.62 -13.38 -3.65
C PRO A 37 -10.15 -13.62 -3.59
N SER A 38 -10.75 -13.60 -2.39
CA SER A 38 -12.18 -13.86 -2.20
C SER A 38 -12.92 -12.72 -1.51
N SER A 39 -12.34 -11.52 -1.46
CA SER A 39 -12.96 -10.36 -0.83
C SER A 39 -12.75 -9.12 -1.66
N ASP A 40 -13.64 -8.15 -1.49
CA ASP A 40 -13.46 -6.84 -2.08
C ASP A 40 -12.14 -6.20 -1.62
N PRO A 41 -11.43 -5.49 -2.51
CA PRO A 41 -10.21 -4.79 -2.17
C PRO A 41 -10.52 -3.68 -1.15
N ILE A 42 -9.65 -3.56 -0.15
CA ILE A 42 -9.75 -2.54 0.88
C ILE A 42 -8.79 -1.42 0.53
N LEU A 43 -9.32 -0.21 0.39
CA LEU A 43 -8.56 1.01 0.13
C LEU A 43 -8.49 1.85 1.40
N LEU A 44 -7.27 2.17 1.83
CA LEU A 44 -7.00 2.89 3.06
C LEU A 44 -6.20 4.16 2.76
N ILE A 45 -6.56 5.26 3.40
CA ILE A 45 -5.87 6.55 3.28
C ILE A 45 -5.42 7.07 4.65
N ALA A 46 -4.22 7.66 4.70
CA ALA A 46 -3.72 8.28 5.91
C ALA A 46 -4.62 9.44 6.36
N GLY A 47 -4.72 9.65 7.67
CA GLY A 47 -5.61 10.60 8.33
C GLY A 47 -7.05 10.11 8.52
N LYS A 48 -7.49 9.10 7.76
CA LYS A 48 -8.84 8.50 7.90
C LYS A 48 -8.77 7.09 8.45
N ASP A 49 -7.85 6.29 7.93
CA ASP A 49 -7.80 4.84 8.17
C ASP A 49 -6.51 4.44 8.90
N ASP A 50 -5.83 5.37 9.59
CA ASP A 50 -4.50 5.17 10.19
C ASP A 50 -4.41 3.93 11.09
N VAL A 51 -5.48 3.64 11.84
CA VAL A 51 -5.57 2.48 12.75
C VAL A 51 -5.50 1.14 11.99
N HIS A 52 -5.85 1.13 10.71
CA HIS A 52 -5.86 -0.05 9.84
C HIS A 52 -4.67 -0.11 8.88
N MET A 53 -3.78 0.89 8.91
CA MET A 53 -2.62 1.00 8.03
C MET A 53 -1.34 0.55 8.76
N CYS A 54 -0.25 0.43 7.99
CA CYS A 54 1.07 0.16 8.58
C CYS A 54 1.48 1.32 9.51
N ASP A 55 1.75 1.02 10.79
CA ASP A 55 2.17 2.02 11.79
C ASP A 55 3.67 2.37 11.70
N ARG A 56 4.45 1.57 10.97
CA ARG A 56 5.91 1.67 10.96
C ARG A 56 6.42 2.53 9.81
N PRO A 57 7.46 3.34 10.05
CA PRO A 57 8.11 4.08 9.00
C PRO A 57 8.87 3.15 8.03
N LEU A 58 9.06 3.63 6.82
CA LEU A 58 9.61 2.90 5.68
C LEU A 58 10.95 2.21 5.95
N ASP A 59 11.85 2.87 6.67
CA ASP A 59 13.17 2.36 7.04
C ASP A 59 13.13 1.24 8.10
N GLN A 60 12.05 1.19 8.89
CA GLN A 60 11.74 0.11 9.82
C GLN A 60 10.94 -1.02 9.15
N THR A 61 10.52 -0.82 7.91
CA THR A 61 9.97 -1.89 7.09
C THR A 61 11.10 -2.59 6.33
N ASP A 62 11.12 -3.92 6.29
CA ASP A 62 12.07 -4.68 5.45
C ASP A 62 11.76 -4.60 3.95
N LEU A 63 10.81 -3.74 3.56
CA LEU A 63 10.34 -3.57 2.19
C LEU A 63 11.47 -3.12 1.26
N THR A 64 12.24 -2.11 1.67
CA THR A 64 13.33 -1.53 0.86
C THR A 64 14.47 -2.51 0.62
N ARG A 65 14.59 -3.53 1.47
CA ARG A 65 15.62 -4.58 1.39
C ARG A 65 15.19 -5.77 0.55
N ARG A 66 13.89 -5.87 0.22
CA ARG A 66 13.33 -7.01 -0.48
C ARG A 66 13.30 -6.75 -1.99
N LYS A 67 14.12 -7.51 -2.73
CA LYS A 67 14.19 -7.39 -4.19
C LYS A 67 12.82 -7.68 -4.82
N GLY A 68 12.32 -6.76 -5.65
CA GLY A 68 11.02 -6.86 -6.31
C GLY A 68 9.82 -6.41 -5.47
N ALA A 69 10.06 -5.83 -4.28
CA ALA A 69 9.02 -5.15 -3.52
C ALA A 69 8.66 -3.78 -4.12
N GLU A 70 9.58 -3.11 -4.79
CA GLU A 70 9.31 -1.78 -5.34
C GLU A 70 8.54 -1.87 -6.67
N ILE A 71 7.50 -1.05 -6.81
CA ILE A 71 6.75 -0.88 -8.06
C ILE A 71 6.74 0.58 -8.54
N PRO A 72 6.62 0.85 -9.85
CA PRO A 72 6.53 2.21 -10.37
C PRO A 72 5.28 2.94 -9.84
N PRO A 73 5.34 4.28 -9.64
CA PRO A 73 4.17 5.07 -9.21
C PRO A 73 2.96 4.93 -10.14
N GLY A 74 3.18 4.89 -11.46
CA GLY A 74 2.10 4.73 -12.43
C GLY A 74 1.38 3.39 -12.30
N GLU A 75 2.07 2.33 -11.88
CA GLU A 75 1.47 1.02 -11.66
C GLU A 75 0.53 1.05 -10.44
N PHE A 76 0.97 1.67 -9.34
CA PHE A 76 0.12 1.84 -8.16
C PHE A 76 -1.12 2.69 -8.48
N GLU A 77 -0.98 3.81 -9.19
CA GLU A 77 -2.14 4.63 -9.55
C GLU A 77 -3.14 3.85 -10.41
N ASN A 78 -2.66 3.00 -11.32
CA ASN A 78 -3.53 2.12 -12.11
C ASN A 78 -4.28 1.13 -11.22
N VAL A 79 -3.61 0.47 -10.27
CA VAL A 79 -4.25 -0.47 -9.33
C VAL A 79 -5.24 0.27 -8.41
N TRP A 80 -4.85 1.42 -7.88
CA TRP A 80 -5.69 2.27 -7.04
C TRP A 80 -6.96 2.69 -7.77
N ALA A 81 -6.84 3.20 -8.99
CA ALA A 81 -7.98 3.60 -9.82
C ALA A 81 -8.84 2.40 -10.23
N HIS A 82 -8.23 1.25 -10.54
CA HIS A 82 -8.94 0.03 -10.90
C HIS A 82 -9.88 -0.44 -9.79
N PHE A 83 -9.47 -0.31 -8.52
CA PHE A 83 -10.29 -0.65 -7.36
C PHE A 83 -11.22 0.49 -6.89
N GLY A 84 -11.34 1.57 -7.67
CA GLY A 84 -12.25 2.69 -7.36
C GLY A 84 -11.67 3.75 -6.42
N GLY A 85 -10.35 3.73 -6.19
CA GLY A 85 -9.64 4.73 -5.42
C GLY A 85 -9.63 6.08 -6.13
N LYS A 86 -9.90 7.15 -5.37
CA LYS A 86 -9.83 8.52 -5.88
C LYS A 86 -8.37 9.01 -5.89
N PRO A 87 -7.91 9.73 -6.92
CA PRO A 87 -6.57 10.31 -6.89
C PRO A 87 -6.45 11.21 -5.66
N LEU A 88 -5.34 11.08 -4.93
CA LEU A 88 -5.07 12.04 -3.86
C LEU A 88 -4.90 13.43 -4.48
N PRO A 89 -5.43 14.47 -3.84
CA PRO A 89 -5.00 15.82 -4.19
C PRO A 89 -3.48 15.85 -4.07
N LYS A 90 -2.80 16.30 -5.13
CA LYS A 90 -1.37 16.55 -5.05
C LYS A 90 -1.16 17.51 -3.88
N TRP A 91 -0.39 17.09 -2.89
CA TRP A 91 -0.03 18.00 -1.80
C TRP A 91 0.70 19.19 -2.42
N THR A 92 0.08 20.36 -2.35
CA THR A 92 0.67 21.64 -2.71
C THR A 92 1.03 22.35 -1.42
N PRO A 93 2.32 22.68 -1.19
CA PRO A 93 2.75 23.46 -0.03
C PRO A 93 2.09 24.85 0.02
#